data_AF-A0A1C5ESK2-F1
#
_entry.id   AF-A0A1C5ESK2-F1
#
_cell.length_a   1.000
_cell.length_b   1.000
_cell.length_c   1.000
_cell.angle_alpha   90.00
_cell.angle_beta   90.00
_cell.angle_gamma   90.00
#
_symmetry.space_group_name_H-M   'P 1'
#
loop_
_entity.id
_entity.type
_entity.pdbx_description
1 polymer ?
#
loop_
_entity_poly.entity_id
_entity_poly.type
_entity_poly.pdbx_seq_one_letter_code
_entity_poly.pdbx_strand_id
1 'polypeptide(L)'
;MSSENGGPRTDGEGGAEGAPPEQLALIRESVRKARTPRAKPRTWRGAALAERLPVARVLVDKGVLHLDRYFDYAVPAELDEAAQPGVRVRVRFGAGRHRVREGRREGGGLIDGFLIERRAESDYSGPLAALAQVVSPEPVLSDELLGLARAVADRYAGSLADVLQLAVPPRSARAEQRTSPAPLPPPEAPDPGSWTRYEQGDAFLRTLADGGAPGPCGTPCRDRAGARNWPAPSPPPSPRDAARSSSYPTGAPPPASTPP
;
A
#
# COMPACT_ATOMS: atom_id res chain seq x y z
N MET A 1 -34.58 -46.83 -34.44
CA MET A 1 -33.16 -46.96 -34.80
C MET A 1 -32.43 -47.22 -33.49
N SER A 2 -32.51 -48.46 -32.98
CA SER A 2 -31.44 -49.48 -33.05
C SER A 2 -30.24 -49.06 -32.18
N SER A 3 -29.81 -49.78 -31.15
CA SER A 3 -29.79 -51.24 -30.96
C SER A 3 -29.49 -51.61 -29.50
N GLU A 4 -30.12 -52.69 -29.03
CA GLU A 4 -29.67 -53.54 -27.91
C GLU A 4 -28.34 -54.24 -28.23
N ASN A 5 -27.58 -54.55 -27.18
CA ASN A 5 -26.79 -55.77 -26.92
C ASN A 5 -25.94 -55.46 -25.67
N GLY A 6 -26.07 -56.14 -24.54
CA GLY A 6 -25.94 -57.58 -24.34
C GLY A 6 -24.70 -57.78 -23.44
N GLY A 7 -24.91 -58.19 -22.18
CA GLY A 7 -23.81 -58.50 -21.25
C GLY A 7 -23.05 -59.78 -21.66
N PRO A 8 -21.89 -60.03 -21.04
CA PRO A 8 -21.89 -60.99 -19.93
C PRO A 8 -20.99 -60.61 -18.75
N ARG A 9 -21.30 -61.21 -17.58
CA ARG A 9 -20.48 -61.22 -16.36
C ARG A 9 -19.25 -62.11 -16.54
N THR A 10 -18.11 -61.71 -15.97
CA THR A 10 -17.19 -62.58 -15.22
C THR A 10 -16.30 -61.72 -14.31
N ASP A 11 -16.48 -61.90 -13.00
CA ASP A 11 -15.53 -61.99 -11.90
C ASP A 11 -14.12 -61.37 -12.04
N GLY A 12 -13.81 -60.48 -11.10
CA GLY A 12 -12.48 -59.93 -10.87
C GLY A 12 -12.47 -59.10 -9.58
N GLU A 13 -12.25 -59.77 -8.45
CA GLU A 13 -11.92 -59.14 -7.17
C GLU A 13 -10.75 -58.15 -7.32
N GLY A 14 -10.89 -56.99 -6.70
CA GLY A 14 -9.86 -55.95 -6.68
C GLY A 14 -10.33 -54.72 -5.93
N GLY A 15 -10.58 -54.87 -4.63
CA GLY A 15 -10.93 -53.77 -3.74
C GLY A 15 -9.84 -52.69 -3.75
N ALA A 16 -10.20 -51.51 -4.24
CA ALA A 16 -9.51 -50.25 -3.94
C ALA A 16 -10.55 -49.26 -3.42
N GLU A 17 -11.25 -49.67 -2.36
CA GLU A 17 -12.11 -48.80 -1.58
C GLU A 17 -11.24 -47.99 -0.62
N GLY A 18 -11.26 -46.66 -0.77
CA GLY A 18 -11.08 -45.75 0.35
C GLY A 18 -9.68 -45.54 0.92
N ALA A 19 -8.64 -45.38 0.10
CA ALA A 19 -7.41 -44.73 0.58
C ALA A 19 -7.62 -43.20 0.60
N PRO A 20 -7.74 -42.54 1.77
CA PRO A 20 -7.76 -41.09 1.81
C PRO A 20 -6.41 -40.58 1.26
N PRO A 21 -6.36 -39.41 0.60
CA PRO A 21 -5.10 -38.90 0.04
C PRO A 21 -4.09 -38.61 1.17
N GLU A 22 -3.26 -39.60 1.49
CA GLU A 22 -2.32 -39.59 2.61
C GLU A 22 -1.29 -38.45 2.49
N GLN A 23 -0.99 -38.06 1.25
CA GLN A 23 -0.11 -36.94 0.94
C GLN A 23 -0.69 -35.59 1.44
N LEU A 24 -2.01 -35.42 1.44
CA LEU A 24 -2.66 -34.24 2.02
C LEU A 24 -2.70 -34.30 3.55
N ALA A 25 -2.70 -35.50 4.14
CA ALA A 25 -2.63 -35.67 5.59
C ALA A 25 -1.26 -35.25 6.14
N LEU A 26 -0.17 -35.62 5.44
CA LEU A 26 1.20 -35.22 5.78
C LEU A 26 1.41 -33.70 5.65
N ILE A 27 0.85 -33.07 4.60
CA ILE A 27 0.89 -31.60 4.46
C ILE A 27 0.07 -30.92 5.57
N ARG A 28 -1.10 -31.45 5.92
CA ARG A 28 -1.94 -30.92 7.02
C ARG A 28 -1.30 -31.10 8.39
N GLU A 29 -0.55 -32.17 8.63
CA GLU A 29 0.23 -32.34 9.85
C GLU A 29 1.43 -31.41 9.91
N SER A 30 2.15 -31.25 8.80
CA SER A 30 3.27 -30.31 8.66
C SER A 30 2.81 -28.86 8.91
N VAL A 31 1.66 -28.47 8.33
CA VAL A 31 1.05 -27.14 8.53
C VAL A 31 0.52 -26.96 9.96
N ARG A 32 0.03 -28.03 10.62
CA ARG A 32 -0.37 -27.99 12.03
C ARG A 32 0.84 -27.83 12.97
N LYS A 33 1.95 -28.52 12.70
CA LYS A 33 3.20 -28.45 13.50
C LYS A 33 3.97 -27.14 13.26
N ALA A 34 3.89 -26.55 12.06
CA ALA A 34 4.53 -25.28 11.71
C ALA A 34 3.75 -24.03 12.17
N ARG A 35 2.54 -24.19 12.72
CA ARG A 35 1.81 -23.09 13.37
C ARG A 35 2.43 -22.84 14.75
N THR A 36 3.50 -22.06 14.78
CA THR A 36 3.86 -21.28 15.97
C THR A 36 2.59 -20.55 16.43
N PRO A 37 2.19 -20.62 17.71
CA PRO A 37 0.98 -19.96 18.18
C PRO A 37 1.12 -18.46 17.92
N ARG A 38 0.42 -17.95 16.89
CA ARG A 38 0.27 -16.51 16.70
C ARG A 38 -0.36 -15.99 17.97
N ALA A 39 0.34 -15.09 18.66
CA ALA A 39 -0.14 -14.42 19.87
C ALA A 39 -1.61 -14.00 19.65
N LYS A 40 -2.52 -14.46 20.53
CA LYS A 40 -3.92 -14.10 20.44
C LYS A 40 -4.01 -12.56 20.44
N PRO A 41 -4.65 -11.94 19.44
CA PRO A 41 -4.74 -10.50 19.38
C PRO A 41 -5.55 -10.02 20.59
N ARG A 42 -4.89 -9.29 21.50
CA ARG A 42 -5.49 -8.78 22.75
C ARG A 42 -6.81 -8.08 22.41
N THR A 43 -7.92 -8.58 22.94
CA THR A 43 -9.18 -7.81 22.96
C THR A 43 -9.07 -6.90 24.16
N TRP A 44 -8.80 -5.62 23.92
CA TRP A 44 -8.67 -4.60 24.97
C TRP A 44 -10.04 -4.21 25.53
N ARG A 45 -10.74 -5.20 26.10
CA ARG A 45 -12.03 -5.01 26.77
C ARG A 45 -11.79 -4.34 28.12
N GLY A 46 -12.44 -3.20 28.34
CA GLY A 46 -12.48 -2.52 29.64
C GLY A 46 -11.19 -1.85 30.09
N ALA A 47 -10.10 -1.93 29.33
CA ALA A 47 -8.81 -1.52 29.86
C ALA A 47 -8.53 -0.01 29.68
N ALA A 48 -7.77 0.53 30.63
CA ALA A 48 -7.58 1.97 30.81
C ALA A 48 -6.96 2.63 29.57
N LEU A 49 -7.37 3.87 29.30
CA LEU A 49 -6.79 4.69 28.25
C LEU A 49 -5.50 5.35 28.73
N ALA A 50 -4.62 5.69 27.80
CA ALA A 50 -3.47 6.52 28.09
C ALA A 50 -3.90 7.85 28.73
N GLU A 51 -3.19 8.29 29.77
CA GLU A 51 -3.48 9.54 30.48
C GLU A 51 -3.21 10.77 29.61
N ARG A 52 -2.23 10.66 28.70
CA ARG A 52 -1.84 11.71 27.77
C ARG A 52 -2.18 11.32 26.34
N LEU A 53 -2.79 12.25 25.61
CA LEU A 53 -3.12 12.11 24.19
C LEU A 53 -3.85 10.79 23.87
N PRO A 54 -5.00 10.44 24.48
CA PRO A 54 -5.60 9.09 24.37
C PRO A 54 -6.01 8.64 22.96
N VAL A 55 -5.97 9.53 21.96
CA VAL A 55 -6.37 9.23 20.58
C VAL A 55 -5.13 9.05 19.70
N ALA A 56 -5.11 8.00 18.89
CA ALA A 56 -4.14 7.80 17.81
C ALA A 56 -4.84 7.89 16.46
N ARG A 57 -4.31 8.74 15.59
CA ARG A 57 -4.71 8.80 14.19
C ARG A 57 -3.88 7.81 13.39
N VAL A 58 -4.55 6.88 12.73
CA VAL A 58 -3.93 5.75 12.03
C VAL A 58 -4.32 5.77 10.56
N LEU A 59 -3.33 5.59 9.69
CA LEU A 59 -3.56 5.22 8.31
C LEU A 59 -3.62 3.69 8.22
N VAL A 60 -4.73 3.17 7.70
CA VAL A 60 -4.92 1.73 7.51
C VAL A 60 -4.28 1.30 6.20
N ASP A 61 -3.48 0.24 6.23
CA ASP A 61 -2.78 -0.29 5.07
C ASP A 61 -3.72 -1.08 4.17
N LYS A 62 -4.62 -0.36 3.49
CA LYS A 62 -5.60 -0.93 2.56
C LYS A 62 -5.75 -0.02 1.34
N GLY A 63 -5.27 -0.51 0.21
CA GLY A 63 -5.21 0.17 -1.10
C GLY A 63 -6.53 0.44 -1.80
N VAL A 64 -7.53 0.98 -1.10
CA VAL A 64 -8.79 1.36 -1.73
C VAL A 64 -9.05 2.85 -1.51
N LEU A 65 -9.26 3.59 -2.60
CA LEU A 65 -9.35 5.07 -2.60
C LEU A 65 -10.37 5.64 -1.60
N HIS A 66 -11.51 4.98 -1.39
CA HIS A 66 -12.51 5.46 -0.42
C HIS A 66 -12.03 5.39 1.05
N LEU A 67 -10.96 4.63 1.30
CA LEU A 67 -10.29 4.46 2.58
C LEU A 67 -8.98 5.26 2.67
N ASP A 68 -8.69 6.13 1.69
CA ASP A 68 -7.54 7.03 1.73
C ASP A 68 -7.76 8.20 2.69
N ARG A 69 -7.99 7.87 3.96
CA ARG A 69 -8.20 8.82 5.04
C ARG A 69 -7.59 8.26 6.31
N TYR A 70 -7.40 9.15 7.26
CA TYR A 70 -7.00 8.74 8.58
C TYR A 70 -8.19 8.32 9.43
N PHE A 71 -7.96 7.35 10.30
CA PHE A 71 -8.95 6.80 11.21
C PHE A 71 -8.47 6.97 12.65
N ASP A 72 -9.38 7.43 13.50
CA ASP A 72 -9.06 7.66 14.91
C ASP A 72 -9.33 6.39 15.74
N TYR A 73 -8.37 6.07 16.60
CA TYR A 73 -8.38 4.91 17.49
C TYR A 73 -8.06 5.35 18.91
N ALA A 74 -8.63 4.65 19.89
CA ALA A 74 -8.29 4.86 21.29
C ALA A 74 -7.01 4.08 21.65
N VAL A 75 -6.10 4.70 22.40
CA VAL A 75 -4.84 4.08 22.82
C VAL A 75 -4.93 3.55 24.25
N PRO A 76 -4.77 2.23 24.42
CA PRO A 76 -4.49 1.58 25.70
C PRO A 76 -3.35 2.22 26.50
N ALA A 77 -3.49 2.34 27.82
CA ALA A 77 -2.40 2.79 28.70
C ALA A 77 -1.14 1.90 28.56
N GLU A 78 -1.32 0.57 28.41
CA GLU A 78 -0.21 -0.36 28.17
C GLU A 78 0.56 -0.10 26.87
N LEU A 79 -0.04 0.58 25.90
CA LEU A 79 0.57 0.86 24.60
C LEU A 79 1.04 2.31 24.47
N ASP A 80 0.87 3.15 25.50
CA ASP A 80 1.16 4.58 25.42
C ASP A 80 2.63 4.87 25.05
N GLU A 81 3.56 4.20 25.72
CA GLU A 81 5.01 4.38 25.48
C GLU A 81 5.42 3.94 24.08
N ALA A 82 4.86 2.84 23.59
CA ALA A 82 5.20 2.25 22.29
C ALA A 82 4.47 2.91 21.11
N ALA A 83 3.32 3.54 21.35
CA ALA A 83 2.48 4.17 20.32
C ALA A 83 3.00 5.57 19.96
N GLN A 84 4.21 5.63 19.39
CA GLN A 84 4.78 6.86 18.87
C GLN A 84 4.34 7.14 17.43
N PRO A 85 4.31 8.41 16.96
CA PRO A 85 4.16 8.73 15.54
C PRO A 85 5.18 7.99 14.68
N GLY A 86 4.75 7.51 13.51
CA GLY A 86 5.59 6.80 12.55
C GLY A 86 5.71 5.28 12.78
N VAL A 87 5.18 4.75 13.88
CA VAL A 87 5.28 3.32 14.19
C VAL A 87 4.24 2.47 13.46
N ARG A 88 4.58 1.20 13.24
CA ARG A 88 3.66 0.21 12.67
C ARG A 88 2.72 -0.31 13.74
N VAL A 89 1.42 -0.22 13.47
CA VAL A 89 0.36 -0.67 14.36
C VAL A 89 -0.53 -1.68 13.67
N ARG A 90 -1.28 -2.44 14.47
CA ARG A 90 -2.36 -3.28 13.97
C ARG A 90 -3.66 -2.87 14.61
N VAL A 91 -4.67 -2.71 13.78
CA VAL A 91 -5.97 -2.20 14.18
C VAL A 91 -7.08 -3.12 13.74
N ARG A 92 -8.20 -3.09 14.45
CA ARG A 92 -9.42 -3.77 14.02
C ARG A 92 -10.17 -2.84 13.07
N PHE A 93 -10.43 -3.32 11.86
CA PHE A 93 -11.11 -2.57 10.82
C PHE A 93 -12.26 -3.39 10.22
N GLY A 94 -13.36 -2.71 9.87
CA GLY A 94 -14.52 -3.36 9.23
C GLY A 94 -15.57 -3.95 10.19
N ALA A 95 -15.51 -3.67 11.50
CA ALA A 95 -16.66 -3.94 12.37
C ALA A 95 -17.82 -3.03 11.95
N GLY A 96 -18.97 -3.53 11.50
CA GLY A 96 -20.12 -2.67 11.21
C GLY A 96 -20.52 -1.80 12.42
N ARG A 97 -21.21 -0.67 12.19
CA ARG A 97 -21.64 0.27 13.26
C ARG A 97 -22.50 -0.39 14.34
N HIS A 98 -23.08 -1.55 14.07
CA HIS A 98 -23.99 -2.28 14.97
C HIS A 98 -23.29 -3.12 16.05
N ARG A 99 -21.95 -3.20 16.06
CA ARG A 99 -21.20 -3.89 17.13
C ARG A 99 -20.48 -2.88 18.01
N VAL A 100 -21.27 -2.09 18.73
CA VAL A 100 -20.77 -1.23 19.80
C VAL A 100 -21.18 -1.88 21.11
N ARG A 101 -20.20 -2.22 21.95
CA ARG A 101 -20.43 -2.69 23.32
C ARG A 101 -19.62 -1.78 24.25
N GLU A 102 -20.25 -1.32 25.33
CA GLU A 102 -19.63 -0.45 26.34
C GLU A 102 -18.97 0.81 25.73
N GLY A 103 -19.63 1.45 24.76
CA GLY A 103 -19.10 2.66 24.12
C GLY A 103 -17.84 2.44 23.26
N ARG A 104 -17.50 1.19 22.93
CA ARG A 104 -16.39 0.85 22.04
C ARG A 104 -16.85 0.03 20.84
N ARG A 105 -16.26 0.30 19.67
CA ARG A 105 -16.52 -0.45 18.45
C ARG A 105 -15.71 -1.74 18.45
N GLU A 106 -16.38 -2.88 18.50
CA GLU A 106 -15.74 -4.20 18.56
C GLU A 106 -16.08 -5.08 17.35
N GLY A 107 -15.06 -5.74 16.81
CA GLY A 107 -15.17 -6.65 15.67
C GLY A 107 -14.36 -6.18 14.45
N GLY A 108 -14.54 -6.84 13.31
CA GLY A 108 -13.75 -6.59 12.11
C GLY A 108 -12.47 -7.40 12.04
N GLY A 109 -11.82 -7.35 10.87
CA GLY A 109 -10.54 -7.99 10.62
C GLY A 109 -9.39 -7.18 11.21
N LEU A 110 -8.26 -7.85 11.47
CA LEU A 110 -7.03 -7.19 11.90
C LEU A 110 -6.20 -6.81 10.69
N ILE A 111 -6.04 -5.51 10.49
CA ILE A 111 -5.27 -4.93 9.39
C ILE A 111 -4.11 -4.13 9.97
N ASP A 112 -2.98 -4.18 9.26
CA ASP A 112 -1.81 -3.39 9.61
C ASP A 112 -2.02 -1.92 9.21
N GLY A 113 -1.22 -1.03 9.77
CA GLY A 113 -1.31 0.40 9.52
C GLY A 113 -0.17 1.17 10.16
N PHE A 114 -0.17 2.48 9.97
CA PHE A 114 0.84 3.38 10.48
C PHE A 114 0.19 4.43 11.38
N LEU A 115 0.78 4.66 12.55
CA LEU A 115 0.37 5.76 13.43
C LEU A 115 0.92 7.06 12.86
N ILE A 116 0.04 8.01 12.55
CA ILE A 116 0.42 9.30 11.97
C ILE A 116 0.64 10.34 13.07
N GLU A 117 -0.29 10.44 14.01
CA GLU A 117 -0.21 11.41 15.10
C GLU A 117 -0.99 10.95 16.35
N ARG A 118 -0.62 11.50 17.51
CA ARG A 118 -1.30 11.31 18.80
C ARG A 118 -2.05 12.61 19.17
N ARG A 119 -3.32 12.49 19.57
CA ARG A 119 -4.20 13.64 19.87
C ARG A 119 -4.88 13.49 21.23
N ALA A 120 -5.20 14.61 21.86
CA ALA A 120 -6.00 14.64 23.09
C ALA A 120 -7.47 14.29 22.81
N GLU A 121 -8.00 14.85 21.73
CA GLU A 121 -9.40 14.74 21.35
C GLU A 121 -9.53 14.23 19.92
N SER A 122 -10.72 13.70 19.62
CA SER A 122 -11.09 13.15 18.32
C SER A 122 -12.30 13.91 17.81
N ASP A 123 -12.29 14.31 16.54
CA ASP A 123 -13.43 14.95 15.87
C ASP A 123 -14.58 13.96 15.63
N TYR A 124 -14.31 12.66 15.77
CA TYR A 124 -15.32 11.60 15.64
C TYR A 124 -16.21 11.51 16.89
N SER A 125 -17.51 11.79 16.69
CA SER A 125 -18.54 11.76 17.74
C SER A 125 -19.00 10.35 18.17
N GLY A 126 -18.45 9.30 17.55
CA GLY A 126 -18.84 7.93 17.81
C GLY A 126 -17.85 7.16 18.71
N PRO A 127 -18.17 5.90 19.03
CA PRO A 127 -17.32 5.04 19.84
C PRO A 127 -16.04 4.66 19.09
N LEU A 128 -14.89 5.02 19.66
CA LEU A 128 -13.57 4.68 19.10
C LEU A 128 -13.26 3.19 19.31
N ALA A 129 -12.59 2.59 18.32
CA ALA A 129 -12.02 1.26 18.47
C ALA A 129 -10.67 1.36 19.19
N ALA A 130 -10.34 0.41 20.06
CA ALA A 130 -9.03 0.37 20.69
C ALA A 130 -7.95 -0.13 19.72
N LEU A 131 -6.74 0.43 19.83
CA LEU A 131 -5.55 -0.09 19.16
C LEU A 131 -5.34 -1.56 19.57
N ALA A 132 -5.09 -2.46 18.61
CA ALA A 132 -4.99 -3.89 18.93
C ALA A 132 -3.58 -4.28 19.40
N GLN A 133 -2.55 -3.73 18.75
CA GLN A 133 -1.15 -3.93 19.10
C GLN A 133 -0.27 -2.91 18.35
N VAL A 134 0.86 -2.55 18.96
CA VAL A 134 2.01 -1.96 18.25
C VAL A 134 2.86 -3.12 17.74
N VAL A 135 3.17 -3.14 16.43
CA VAL A 135 3.88 -4.25 15.78
C VAL A 135 5.38 -4.12 15.96
N SER A 136 5.90 -2.90 15.78
CA SER A 136 7.28 -2.52 16.06
C SER A 136 7.27 -1.11 16.63
N PRO A 137 8.01 -0.84 17.73
CA PRO A 137 8.15 0.51 18.28
C PRO A 137 9.08 1.40 17.44
N GLU A 138 9.71 0.87 16.40
CA GLU A 138 10.60 1.63 15.53
C GLU A 138 9.80 2.56 14.60
N PRO A 139 10.09 3.87 14.58
CA PRO A 139 9.43 4.83 13.70
C PRO A 139 9.96 4.67 12.29
N VAL A 140 9.20 3.97 11.45
CA VAL A 140 9.57 3.69 10.05
C VAL A 140 9.03 4.73 9.08
N LEU A 141 8.00 5.47 9.48
CA LEU A 141 7.37 6.50 8.67
C LEU A 141 7.74 7.87 9.25
N SER A 142 8.66 8.57 8.59
CA SER A 142 8.99 9.96 8.89
C SER A 142 7.95 10.92 8.29
N ASP A 143 7.87 12.13 8.83
CA ASP A 143 6.98 13.18 8.32
C ASP A 143 7.31 13.55 6.87
N GLU A 144 8.60 13.57 6.51
CA GLU A 144 9.07 13.81 5.15
C GLU A 144 8.60 12.72 4.19
N LEU A 145 8.72 11.44 4.60
CA LEU A 145 8.27 10.31 3.79
C LEU A 145 6.75 10.32 3.62
N LEU A 146 6.01 10.65 4.67
CA LEU A 146 4.55 10.81 4.62
C LEU A 146 4.16 11.93 3.65
N GLY A 147 4.82 13.09 3.72
CA GLY A 147 4.57 14.22 2.83
C GLY A 147 4.86 13.88 1.36
N LEU A 148 6.00 13.21 1.11
CA LEU A 148 6.36 12.75 -0.22
C LEU A 148 5.35 11.72 -0.75
N ALA A 149 5.00 10.72 0.06
CA ALA A 149 4.05 9.69 -0.34
C ALA A 149 2.66 10.27 -0.65
N ARG A 150 2.22 11.27 0.13
CA ARG A 150 0.98 12.01 -0.13
C ARG A 150 1.05 12.77 -1.46
N ALA A 151 2.12 13.52 -1.70
CA ALA A 151 2.30 14.26 -2.96
C ALA A 151 2.30 13.32 -4.19
N VAL A 152 2.90 12.14 -4.06
CA VAL A 152 2.88 11.10 -5.11
C VAL A 152 1.46 10.57 -5.30
N ALA A 153 0.76 10.19 -4.23
CA ALA A 153 -0.61 9.69 -4.31
C ALA A 153 -1.54 10.71 -4.98
N ASP A 154 -1.47 11.98 -4.57
CA ASP A 154 -2.29 13.06 -5.11
C ASP A 154 -1.99 13.32 -6.59
N ARG A 155 -0.70 13.28 -6.99
CA ARG A 155 -0.29 13.49 -8.39
C ARG A 155 -0.78 12.40 -9.33
N TYR A 156 -0.83 11.15 -8.86
CA TYR A 156 -1.19 10.00 -9.67
C TYR A 156 -2.62 9.49 -9.41
N ALA A 157 -3.42 10.22 -8.62
CA ALA A 157 -4.76 9.83 -8.18
C ALA A 157 -4.81 8.41 -7.55
N GLY A 158 -3.74 8.04 -6.85
CA GLY A 158 -3.60 6.76 -6.13
C GLY A 158 -3.97 6.87 -4.66
N SER A 159 -3.91 5.76 -3.91
CA SER A 159 -4.05 5.79 -2.45
C SER A 159 -2.70 5.94 -1.77
N LEU A 160 -2.66 6.65 -0.64
CA LEU A 160 -1.46 6.78 0.19
C LEU A 160 -0.97 5.41 0.69
N ALA A 161 -1.91 4.51 1.01
CA ALA A 161 -1.58 3.15 1.43
C ALA A 161 -0.78 2.38 0.35
N ASP A 162 -1.18 2.47 -0.93
CA ASP A 162 -0.47 1.79 -2.02
C ASP A 162 0.95 2.34 -2.19
N VAL A 163 1.12 3.66 -2.09
CA VAL A 163 2.45 4.28 -2.18
C VAL A 163 3.33 3.85 -1.01
N LEU A 164 2.79 3.79 0.20
CA LEU A 164 3.53 3.37 1.39
C LEU A 164 3.90 1.88 1.37
N GLN A 165 3.09 1.01 0.76
CA GLN A 165 3.47 -0.40 0.58
C GLN A 165 4.69 -0.56 -0.33
N LEU A 166 4.86 0.33 -1.31
CA LEU A 166 6.03 0.36 -2.19
C LEU A 166 7.23 1.03 -1.52
N ALA A 167 6.99 2.07 -0.73
CA ALA A 167 8.04 2.85 -0.08
C ALA A 167 8.63 2.16 1.16
N VAL A 168 7.80 1.45 1.94
CA VAL A 168 8.21 0.85 3.22
C VAL A 168 8.22 -0.67 3.10
N PRO A 169 9.41 -1.32 3.12
CA PRO A 169 9.51 -2.76 3.01
C PRO A 169 8.67 -3.52 4.05
N PRO A 170 8.15 -4.71 3.72
CA PRO A 170 7.46 -5.54 4.68
C PRO A 170 8.38 -5.87 5.85
N ARG A 171 7.80 -5.93 7.05
CA ARG A 171 8.55 -6.13 8.30
C ARG A 171 9.45 -7.37 8.24
N SER A 172 10.70 -7.21 8.68
CA SER A 172 11.61 -8.31 8.99
C SER A 172 11.95 -8.31 10.48
N ALA A 173 11.32 -9.21 11.25
CA ALA A 173 11.53 -9.30 12.69
C ALA A 173 12.99 -9.58 13.09
N ARG A 174 13.78 -10.20 12.20
CA ARG A 174 15.22 -10.44 12.41
C ARG A 174 16.09 -9.19 12.18
N ALA A 175 15.60 -8.23 11.41
CA ALA A 175 16.30 -6.97 11.20
C ALA A 175 16.09 -6.05 12.40
N GLU A 176 14.85 -5.92 12.87
CA GLU A 176 14.49 -5.08 14.03
C GLU A 176 15.17 -5.50 15.34
N GLN A 177 15.50 -6.79 15.51
CA GLN A 177 16.20 -7.26 16.71
C GLN A 177 17.70 -6.93 16.69
N ARG A 178 18.27 -6.59 15.53
CA ARG A 178 19.67 -6.18 15.43
C ARG A 178 19.75 -4.68 15.66
N THR A 179 20.61 -4.28 16.60
CA THR A 179 20.95 -2.88 16.80
C THR A 179 21.51 -2.31 15.49
N SER A 180 20.90 -1.23 15.01
CA SER A 180 21.38 -0.53 13.82
C SER A 180 22.82 -0.02 14.07
N PRO A 181 23.76 -0.28 13.14
CA PRO A 181 25.08 0.31 13.24
C PRO A 181 24.99 1.84 13.16
N ALA A 182 25.99 2.52 13.73
CA ALA A 182 26.08 3.97 13.61
C ALA A 182 26.04 4.39 12.12
N PRO A 183 25.37 5.51 11.78
CA PRO A 183 25.35 6.03 10.42
C PRO A 183 26.79 6.18 9.90
N LEU A 184 27.05 5.68 8.70
CA LEU A 184 28.32 5.91 8.04
C LEU A 184 28.48 7.41 7.75
N PRO A 185 29.72 7.94 7.79
CA PRO A 185 29.96 9.32 7.37
C PRO A 185 29.49 9.51 5.91
N PRO A 186 29.00 10.71 5.56
CA PRO A 186 28.60 11.00 4.19
C PRO A 186 29.79 10.77 3.24
N PRO A 187 29.58 10.12 2.09
CA PRO A 187 30.64 9.91 1.11
C PRO A 187 31.14 11.25 0.57
N GLU A 188 32.42 11.31 0.23
CA GLU A 188 32.99 12.48 -0.45
C GLU A 188 32.33 12.67 -1.83
N ALA A 189 32.25 13.93 -2.26
CA ALA A 189 31.69 14.27 -3.56
C ALA A 189 32.53 13.61 -4.67
N PRO A 190 31.92 12.83 -5.58
CA PRO A 190 32.66 12.17 -6.65
C PRO A 190 33.15 13.19 -7.68
N ASP A 191 34.28 12.88 -8.31
CA ASP A 191 34.73 13.63 -9.49
C ASP A 191 33.70 13.55 -10.63
N PRO A 192 33.57 14.59 -11.48
CA PRO A 192 32.51 14.64 -12.49
C PRO A 192 32.52 13.50 -13.51
N GLY A 193 33.68 12.92 -13.84
CA GLY A 193 33.79 11.76 -14.73
C GLY A 193 33.01 11.92 -16.05
N SER A 194 32.09 11.00 -16.32
CA SER A 194 31.27 11.03 -17.53
C SER A 194 30.21 12.14 -17.57
N TRP A 195 29.95 12.83 -16.46
CA TRP A 195 28.98 13.92 -16.41
C TRP A 195 29.46 15.19 -17.09
N THR A 196 30.77 15.35 -17.32
CA THR A 196 31.34 16.47 -18.09
C THR A 196 30.84 16.52 -19.53
N ARG A 197 30.30 15.40 -20.06
CA ARG A 197 29.62 15.36 -21.35
C ARG A 197 28.37 16.23 -21.39
N TYR A 198 27.75 16.48 -20.24
CA TYR A 198 26.57 17.34 -20.14
C TYR A 198 26.99 18.76 -19.79
N GLU A 199 26.39 19.73 -20.47
CA GLU A 199 26.70 21.14 -20.26
C GLU A 199 26.53 21.59 -18.80
N GLN A 200 25.47 21.12 -18.13
CA GLN A 200 25.17 21.42 -16.72
C GLN A 200 25.60 20.30 -15.74
N GLY A 201 26.38 19.30 -16.19
CA GLY A 201 26.73 18.14 -15.39
C GLY A 201 27.48 18.47 -14.09
N ASP A 202 28.50 19.32 -14.17
CA ASP A 202 29.30 19.71 -13.00
C ASP A 202 28.47 20.51 -11.98
N ALA A 203 27.62 21.42 -12.47
CA ALA A 203 26.75 22.23 -11.62
C ALA A 203 25.69 21.37 -10.91
N PHE A 204 25.16 20.37 -11.61
CA PHE A 204 24.26 19.37 -11.04
C PHE A 204 24.92 18.56 -9.93
N LEU A 205 26.13 18.04 -10.16
CA LEU A 205 26.86 17.27 -9.15
C LEU A 205 27.22 18.10 -7.91
N ARG A 206 27.62 19.37 -8.09
CA ARG A 206 27.86 20.29 -6.97
C ARG A 206 26.59 20.54 -6.17
N THR A 207 25.47 20.81 -6.86
CA THR A 207 24.18 21.02 -6.19
C THR A 207 23.77 19.82 -5.35
N LEU A 208 23.98 18.59 -5.85
CA LEU A 208 23.72 17.36 -5.09
C LEU A 208 24.67 17.18 -3.91
N ALA A 209 25.97 17.45 -4.10
CA ALA A 209 26.96 17.38 -3.03
C ALA A 209 26.66 18.36 -1.89
N ASP A 210 26.13 19.54 -2.23
CA ASP A 210 25.73 20.58 -1.27
C ASP A 210 24.35 20.30 -0.63
N GLY A 211 23.71 19.16 -0.92
CA GLY A 211 22.40 18.79 -0.41
C GLY A 211 21.23 19.57 -1.02
N GLY A 212 21.46 20.27 -2.12
CA GLY A 212 20.43 20.98 -2.87
C GLY A 212 19.54 20.03 -3.69
N ALA A 213 18.30 20.45 -3.93
CA ALA A 213 17.41 19.78 -4.88
C ALA A 213 17.61 20.40 -6.26
N PRO A 214 18.35 19.76 -7.20
CA PRO A 214 18.46 20.28 -8.55
C PRO A 214 17.06 20.33 -9.17
N GLY A 215 16.69 21.49 -9.71
CA GLY A 215 15.40 21.68 -10.36
C GLY A 215 15.18 20.65 -11.49
N PRO A 216 13.91 20.42 -11.90
CA PRO A 216 13.61 19.47 -12.96
C PRO A 216 14.44 19.82 -14.20
N CYS A 217 15.23 18.85 -14.67
CA CYS A 217 15.94 18.95 -15.94
C CYS A 217 14.88 18.92 -17.06
N GLY A 218 14.27 20.09 -17.32
CA GLY A 218 13.27 20.29 -18.36
C GLY A 218 13.89 20.40 -19.75
N THR A 219 15.22 20.41 -19.83
CA THR A 219 15.99 20.35 -21.06
C THR A 219 16.55 18.94 -21.18
N PRO A 220 16.33 18.21 -22.30
CA PRO A 220 17.07 16.96 -22.51
C PRO A 220 18.55 17.32 -22.40
N CYS A 221 19.27 16.64 -21.50
CA CYS A 221 20.67 16.90 -21.21
C CYS A 221 21.43 17.04 -22.53
N ARG A 222 21.72 18.29 -22.92
CA ARG A 222 22.32 18.56 -24.22
C ARG A 222 23.76 18.11 -24.10
N ASP A 223 24.07 17.03 -24.79
CA ASP A 223 25.44 16.54 -24.89
C ASP A 223 26.30 17.67 -25.50
N ARG A 224 27.39 18.00 -24.80
CA ARG A 224 28.40 18.97 -25.23
C ARG A 224 29.07 18.48 -26.53
N ALA A 225 29.09 17.16 -26.76
CA ALA A 225 29.37 16.56 -28.05
C ALA A 225 28.09 16.56 -28.90
N GLY A 226 27.94 17.60 -29.74
CA GLY A 226 26.73 17.86 -30.51
C GLY A 226 26.12 16.65 -31.23
N ALA A 227 24.79 16.54 -31.10
CA ALA A 227 23.86 16.00 -32.08
C ALA A 227 24.30 14.74 -32.85
N ARG A 228 24.23 13.57 -32.21
CA ARG A 228 24.00 12.32 -32.97
C ARG A 228 22.88 11.50 -32.33
N ASN A 229 21.72 11.64 -32.97
CA ASN A 229 20.68 10.63 -33.12
C ASN A 229 19.65 10.41 -31.98
N TRP A 230 18.98 11.48 -31.53
CA TRP A 230 17.65 11.32 -30.94
C TRP A 230 16.63 12.18 -31.72
N PRO A 231 15.51 11.62 -32.22
CA PRO A 231 14.49 12.41 -32.88
C PRO A 231 13.87 13.37 -31.85
N ALA A 232 13.81 14.66 -32.21
CA ALA A 232 13.13 15.65 -31.40
C ALA A 232 11.66 15.23 -31.18
N PRO A 233 11.09 15.37 -29.97
CA PRO A 233 9.66 15.19 -29.80
C PRO A 233 8.94 16.23 -30.67
N SER A 234 7.99 15.77 -31.48
CA SER A 234 7.13 16.64 -32.29
C SER A 234 6.47 17.69 -31.41
N PRO A 235 6.40 18.97 -31.82
CA PRO A 235 5.67 19.97 -31.06
C PRO A 235 4.18 19.58 -30.95
N PRO A 236 3.50 19.94 -29.85
CA PRO A 236 2.07 19.69 -29.75
C PRO A 236 1.33 20.40 -30.89
N PRO A 237 0.26 19.78 -31.44
CA PRO A 237 -0.49 20.39 -32.54
C PRO A 237 -1.07 21.74 -32.11
N SER A 238 -1.13 22.68 -33.05
CA SER A 238 -1.67 24.01 -32.78
C SER A 238 -3.17 23.93 -32.44
N PRO A 239 -3.74 24.89 -31.69
CA PRO A 239 -5.16 24.90 -31.34
C PRO A 239 -6.11 24.86 -32.55
N ARG A 240 -5.60 25.19 -33.76
CA ARG A 240 -6.37 25.12 -35.01
C ARG A 240 -6.54 23.69 -35.53
N ASP A 241 -5.65 22.76 -35.17
CA ASP A 241 -5.68 21.38 -35.67
C ASP A 241 -6.60 20.47 -34.85
N ALA A 242 -6.79 20.77 -33.56
CA ALA A 242 -7.72 20.06 -32.68
C ALA A 242 -9.21 20.26 -33.06
N ALA A 243 -9.54 21.39 -33.70
CA ALA A 243 -10.89 21.71 -34.13
C ALA A 243 -11.34 20.94 -35.39
N ARG A 244 -10.41 20.35 -36.15
CA ARG A 244 -10.72 19.63 -37.41
C ARG A 244 -10.98 18.14 -37.22
N SER A 245 -10.61 17.57 -36.07
CA SER A 245 -10.78 16.14 -35.76
C SER A 245 -12.04 15.83 -34.96
N SER A 246 -12.82 16.83 -34.53
CA SER A 246 -14.10 16.65 -33.84
C SER A 246 -15.29 16.86 -34.78
N SER A 247 -15.38 16.06 -35.82
CA SER A 247 -16.61 15.92 -36.61
C SER A 247 -16.96 14.44 -36.70
N TYR A 248 -17.64 13.94 -35.67
CA TYR A 248 -18.45 12.74 -35.79
C TYR A 248 -19.61 13.05 -36.77
N PRO A 249 -19.88 12.22 -37.78
CA PRO A 249 -21.05 12.42 -38.63
C PRO A 249 -22.31 12.13 -37.80
N THR A 250 -23.06 13.19 -37.46
CA THR A 250 -24.44 13.06 -36.97
C THR A 250 -25.29 12.49 -38.10
N GLY A 251 -25.59 11.19 -38.04
CA GLY A 251 -26.55 10.56 -38.93
C GLY A 251 -27.93 11.19 -38.74
N ALA A 252 -28.51 11.70 -39.82
CA ALA A 252 -29.88 12.19 -39.85
C ALA A 252 -30.89 11.02 -39.67
N PRO A 253 -31.99 11.20 -38.91
CA PRO A 253 -33.03 10.19 -38.83
C PRO A 253 -33.85 10.11 -40.13
N PRO A 254 -34.32 8.93 -40.57
CA PRO A 254 -35.14 8.79 -41.77
C PRO A 254 -36.55 9.37 -41.58
N PRO A 255 -37.19 9.93 -42.63
CA PRO A 255 -38.53 10.48 -42.53
C PRO A 255 -39.60 9.37 -42.39
N ALA A 256 -40.64 9.67 -41.62
CA ALA A 256 -41.77 8.80 -41.37
C ALA A 256 -42.63 8.61 -42.64
N SER A 257 -42.85 7.35 -43.02
CA SER A 257 -43.81 6.96 -44.05
C SER A 257 -45.22 6.89 -43.46
N THR A 258 -46.11 7.74 -43.94
CA THR A 258 -47.57 7.63 -43.72
C THR A 258 -48.15 6.58 -44.67
N PRO A 259 -48.93 5.58 -44.21
CA PRO A 259 -49.68 4.72 -45.11
C PRO A 259 -51.08 5.31 -45.43
N PRO A 260 -51.70 4.92 -46.55
CA PRO A 260 -53.13 5.15 -46.80
C PRO A 260 -54.02 4.26 -45.93
#